data_AF-A0A839P5T6-F1
#
_entry.id   AF-A0A839P5T6-F1
#
_cell.length_a   1.000
_cell.length_b   1.000
_cell.length_c   1.000
_cell.angle_alpha   90.00
_cell.angle_beta   90.00
_cell.angle_gamma   90.00
#
_symmetry.space_group_name_H-M   'P 1'
#
loop_
_entity.id
_entity.type
_entity.pdbx_description
1 polymer ?
#
loop_
_entity_poly.entity_id
_entity_poly.type
_entity_poly.pdbx_seq_one_letter_code
_entity_poly.pdbx_strand_id
1 'polypeptide(L)' 'MASIKIRVAQDGTCSICRDGMIISSGLTRSQADQMVAVLRAIEGHA' A
#
# COMPACT_ATOMS: atom_id res chain seq x y z
N MET A 1 8.59 11.89 -5.51
CA MET A 1 8.08 11.29 -4.25
C MET A 1 6.73 10.65 -4.57
N ALA A 2 6.64 9.32 -4.71
CA ALA A 2 5.36 8.71 -5.03
C ALA A 2 4.45 8.72 -3.80
N SER A 3 3.18 9.04 -4.00
CA SER A 3 2.21 9.00 -2.91
C SER A 3 1.72 7.57 -2.70
N ILE A 4 2.16 6.92 -1.61
CA ILE A 4 1.71 5.58 -1.21
C ILE A 4 0.59 5.70 -0.17
N LYS A 5 -0.57 5.09 -0.45
CA LYS A 5 -1.77 5.12 0.41
C LYS A 5 -2.35 3.72 0.60
N ILE A 6 -2.90 3.45 1.77
CA ILE A 6 -3.72 2.25 2.02
C ILE A 6 -5.19 2.65 1.91
N ARG A 7 -5.94 1.99 1.04
CA ARG A 7 -7.41 2.06 1.00
C ARG A 7 -7.99 0.84 1.70
N VAL A 8 -9.04 1.04 2.48
CA VAL A 8 -9.82 -0.04 3.09
C VAL A 8 -11.13 -0.14 2.32
N ALA A 9 -11.44 -1.34 1.84
CA ALA A 9 -12.69 -1.65 1.15
C ALA A 9 -13.81 -1.93 2.16
N GLN A 10 -15.06 -1.90 1.69
CA GLN A 10 -16.22 -2.17 2.55
C GLN A 10 -16.23 -3.58 3.15
N ASP A 11 -15.66 -4.55 2.44
CA ASP A 11 -15.49 -5.94 2.89
C ASP A 11 -14.35 -6.11 3.91
N GLY A 12 -13.65 -5.03 4.29
CA GLY A 12 -12.59 -5.03 5.29
C GLY A 12 -11.20 -5.36 4.73
N THR A 13 -11.09 -5.73 3.45
CA THR A 13 -9.78 -5.88 2.81
C THR A 13 -9.11 -4.53 2.54
N CYS A 14 -7.78 -4.56 2.44
CA CYS A 14 -6.94 -3.41 2.17
C CYS A 14 -6.36 -3.49 0.74
N SER A 15 -6.16 -2.32 0.14
CA SER A 15 -5.49 -2.15 -1.15
C SER A 15 -4.40 -1.08 -1.04
N ILE A 16 -3.27 -1.31 -1.69
CA ILE A 16 -2.18 -0.33 -1.78
C ILE A 16 -2.33 0.46 -3.07
N CYS A 17 -2.39 1.78 -2.92
CA CYS A 17 -2.41 2.73 -4.03
C CYS A 17 -1.07 3.46 -4.10
N ARG A 18 -0.43 3.48 -5.26
CA ARG A 18 0.72 4.33 -5.57
C ARG A 18 0.32 5.30 -6.66
N ASP A 19 0.43 6.59 -6.38
CA ASP A 19 0.08 7.66 -7.34
C ASP A 19 -1.34 7.55 -7.92
N GLY A 20 -2.29 7.10 -7.08
CA GLY A 20 -3.68 6.90 -7.48
C GLY A 20 -3.96 5.56 -8.20
N MET A 21 -2.94 4.80 -8.57
CA MET A 21 -3.08 3.46 -9.16
C MET A 21 -3.03 2.38 -8.08
N ILE A 22 -3.95 1.41 -8.13
CA ILE A 22 -3.91 0.23 -7.25
C ILE A 22 -2.80 -0.70 -7.75
N ILE A 23 -1.83 -0.98 -6.89
CA ILE A 23 -0.72 -1.90 -7.19
C ILE A 23 -0.88 -3.26 -6.49
N SER A 24 -1.74 -3.33 -5.48
CA SER A 24 -2.07 -4.57 -4.77
C SER A 24 -3.40 -4.44 -4.03
N SER A 25 -4.16 -5.52 -3.90
CA SER A 25 -5.52 -5.56 -3.33
C SER A 25 -5.81 -6.90 -2.66
N GLY A 26 -6.85 -6.95 -1.82
CA GLY A 26 -7.24 -8.17 -1.09
C GLY A 26 -6.33 -8.48 0.10
N LEU A 27 -5.64 -7.46 0.63
CA LEU A 27 -4.69 -7.62 1.73
C LEU A 27 -5.41 -7.51 3.07
N THR A 28 -4.91 -8.23 4.08
CA THR A 28 -5.21 -7.88 5.47
C THR A 28 -4.54 -6.55 5.83
N ARG A 29 -4.98 -5.92 6.92
CA ARG A 29 -4.37 -4.67 7.39
C ARG A 29 -2.88 -4.81 7.67
N SER A 30 -2.47 -5.92 8.30
CA SER A 30 -1.07 -6.20 8.63
C SER A 30 -0.22 -6.38 7.37
N GLN A 31 -0.74 -7.07 6.35
CA GLN A 31 -0.04 -7.22 5.06
C GLN A 31 0.10 -5.88 4.33
N ALA A 32 -0.94 -5.06 4.35
CA ALA A 32 -0.89 -3.73 3.75
C ALA A 32 0.15 -2.82 4.44
N ASP A 33 0.24 -2.88 5.77
CA ASP A 33 1.23 -2.12 6.54
C ASP A 33 2.67 -2.55 6.21
N GLN A 34 2.93 -3.86 6.17
CA GLN A 34 4.22 -4.40 5.77
C GLN A 34 4.61 -3.99 4.34
N MET A 35 3.68 -4.03 3.39
CA MET A 35 3.94 -3.58 2.02
C MET A 35 4.29 -2.09 1.95
N VAL A 36 3.60 -1.23 2.71
CA VAL A 36 3.93 0.20 2.76
C VAL A 36 5.32 0.42 3.34
N ALA A 37 5.70 -0.30 4.40
CA ALA A 37 7.03 -0.21 4.98
C ALA A 37 8.12 -0.59 3.96
N VAL A 38 7.94 -1.69 3.23
CA VAL A 38 8.87 -2.15 2.17
C VAL A 38 8.96 -1.12 1.04
N LEU A 39 7.81 -0.64 0.52
CA LEU A 39 7.79 0.33 -0.57
C LEU A 39 8.49 1.64 -0.18
N ARG A 40 8.29 2.12 1.05
CA ARG A 40 8.97 3.32 1.57
C ARG A 40 10.47 3.10 1.76
N ALA A 41 10.89 1.92 2.21
CA ALA A 41 12.31 1.59 2.35
C ALA A 41 13.03 1.59 0.99
N ILE A 42 12.36 1.12 -0.06
CA ILE A 42 12.87 1.13 -1.43
C ILE A 42 12.91 2.56 -1.99
N GLU A 43 11.85 3.36 -1.82
CA GLU A 43 11.84 4.75 -2.29
C GLU A 43 12.86 5.65 -1.57
N GLY A 44 13.20 5.35 -0.31
CA GLY A 44 14.24 6.07 0.41
C GLY A 44 15.67 5.71 0.00
N HIS A 45 15.86 4.63 -0.78
CA HIS A 45 17.16 4.20 -1.32
C HIS A 45 17.38 4.62 -2.78
N ALA A 46 16.40 5.26 -3.43
CA ALA A 46 16.43 5.66 -4.83
C ALA A 46 16.82 7.13 -5.03
#